data_AF-J7RFW8-F1
#
_entry.id   AF-J7RFW8-F1
#
_cell.length_a   1.000
_cell.length_b   1.000
_cell.length_c   1.000
_cell.angle_alpha   90.00
_cell.angle_beta   90.00
_cell.angle_gamma   90.00
#
_symmetry.space_group_name_H-M   'P 1'
#
loop_
_entity.id
_entity.type
_entity.pdbx_description
1 polymer ?
#
loop_
_entity_poly.entity_id
_entity_poly.type
_entity_poly.pdbx_seq_one_letter_code
_entity_poly.pdbx_strand_id
1 'polypeptide(L)'
;MDVVLKGEIHTSRGDLNEERELVREGIDALVLEGKGSDADYERGGSWFSATSWIFGLVMSNIYTDNRILEDLALAQDASVIHTRESNADLVRNAGGFAKWTAALLFYVLFPLSLIIGIVTGQTVTGALVLLLSSLVPLLLLRVYNMRRSEGGENTDQRMADKIVEAAEDSERVVAVMGQAHVDGVKDRLPEDLNIDERGVAYPIWSRMHLEELITPVFTGFSVLFVFYLVSMNLYSFMIQLVAQVG
;
A
#
# COMPACT_ATOMS: atom_id res chain seq x y z
N MET A 1 4.22 -7.95 29.60
CA MET A 1 4.20 -8.11 28.14
C MET A 1 4.95 -6.93 27.57
N ASP A 2 5.95 -7.22 26.75
CA ASP A 2 6.79 -6.23 26.08
C ASP A 2 6.28 -6.00 24.66
N VAL A 3 5.96 -4.75 24.34
CA VAL A 3 5.40 -4.37 23.04
C VAL A 3 6.30 -3.34 22.40
N VAL A 4 6.91 -3.70 21.27
CA VAL A 4 7.71 -2.76 20.46
C VAL A 4 6.83 -2.19 19.37
N LEU A 5 6.61 -0.87 19.38
CA LEU A 5 5.97 -0.15 18.29
C LEU A 5 7.04 0.43 17.37
N LYS A 6 7.19 -0.15 16.18
CA LYS A 6 8.14 0.31 15.17
C LYS A 6 7.43 1.09 14.07
N GLY A 7 7.72 2.39 14.01
CA GLY A 7 7.33 3.27 12.92
C GLY A 7 8.23 3.10 11.69
N GLU A 8 7.64 2.96 10.51
CA GLU A 8 8.36 2.77 9.24
C GLU A 8 8.02 3.83 8.19
N ILE A 9 8.94 4.01 7.25
CA ILE A 9 8.65 4.50 5.91
C ILE A 9 8.72 3.28 4.99
N HIS A 10 7.61 2.88 4.36
CA HIS A 10 7.52 1.67 3.51
C HIS A 10 8.48 1.62 2.29
N THR A 11 9.33 2.62 2.11
CA THR A 11 10.33 2.73 1.04
C THR A 11 11.76 2.79 1.58
N SER A 12 11.93 2.71 2.90
CA SER A 12 13.18 2.88 3.62
C SER A 12 13.82 1.52 3.90
N ARG A 13 15.01 1.29 3.34
CA ARG A 13 15.76 0.06 3.66
C ARG A 13 16.37 0.10 5.06
N GLY A 14 16.61 1.29 5.60
CA GLY A 14 17.02 1.47 6.99
C GLY A 14 15.98 0.91 7.94
N ASP A 15 14.72 1.29 7.75
CA ASP A 15 13.60 0.79 8.56
C ASP A 15 13.48 -0.74 8.45
N LEU A 16 13.49 -1.28 7.23
CA LEU A 16 13.45 -2.73 7.02
C LEU A 16 14.61 -3.46 7.73
N ASN A 17 15.81 -2.88 7.76
CA ASN A 17 16.95 -3.50 8.45
C ASN A 17 16.78 -3.48 9.98
N GLU A 18 16.27 -2.39 10.55
CA GLU A 18 15.97 -2.29 11.97
C GLU A 18 14.86 -3.28 12.37
N GLU A 19 13.80 -3.36 11.56
CA GLU A 19 12.70 -4.33 11.75
C GLU A 19 13.20 -5.77 11.72
N ARG A 20 14.08 -6.10 10.77
CA ARG A 20 14.70 -7.44 10.71
C ARG A 20 15.50 -7.75 11.96
N GLU A 21 16.21 -6.77 12.50
CA GLU A 21 16.99 -6.98 13.73
C GLU A 21 16.07 -7.16 14.94
N LEU A 22 15.00 -6.37 15.04
CA LEU A 22 13.96 -6.52 16.07
C LEU A 22 13.35 -7.93 16.06
N VAL A 23 13.00 -8.45 14.87
CA VAL A 23 12.43 -9.79 14.74
C VAL A 23 13.49 -10.87 15.09
N ARG A 24 14.77 -10.65 14.74
CA ARG A 24 15.87 -11.60 15.06
C ARG A 24 16.21 -11.71 16.54
N GLU A 25 15.91 -10.67 17.32
CA GLU A 25 16.11 -10.68 18.78
C GLU A 25 15.17 -11.65 19.52
N GLY A 26 14.23 -12.29 18.82
CA GLY A 26 13.22 -13.18 19.40
C GLY A 26 11.91 -12.46 19.62
N ILE A 27 10.83 -13.00 19.06
CA ILE A 27 9.45 -12.48 19.20
C ILE A 27 8.47 -13.64 19.30
N ASP A 28 7.32 -13.40 19.94
CA ASP A 28 6.21 -14.37 20.00
C ASP A 28 5.10 -14.01 19.00
N ALA A 29 4.94 -12.71 18.72
CA ALA A 29 3.99 -12.21 17.74
C ALA A 29 4.55 -11.02 16.94
N LEU A 30 4.27 -11.03 15.64
CA LEU A 30 4.53 -9.95 14.70
C LEU A 30 3.18 -9.38 14.21
N VAL A 31 2.92 -8.12 14.50
CA VAL A 31 1.75 -7.39 13.99
C VAL A 31 2.20 -6.48 12.85
N LEU A 32 1.65 -6.65 11.64
CA LEU A 32 2.02 -5.88 10.46
C LEU A 32 0.85 -5.02 9.95
N GLU A 33 1.11 -3.73 9.74
CA GLU A 33 0.21 -2.87 8.97
C GLU A 33 0.18 -3.31 7.50
N GLY A 34 -0.92 -3.93 7.07
CA GLY A 34 -0.90 -4.53 5.75
C GLY A 34 -2.10 -5.38 5.44
N LYS A 35 -1.96 -6.20 4.40
CA LYS A 35 -2.89 -7.27 4.04
C LYS A 35 -2.20 -8.59 4.32
N GLY A 36 -2.94 -9.60 4.76
CA GLY A 36 -2.42 -10.97 4.89
C GLY A 36 -2.43 -11.78 3.60
N SER A 37 -3.31 -11.44 2.64
CA SER A 37 -3.31 -12.08 1.33
C SER A 37 -3.56 -11.10 0.18
N ASP A 38 -3.13 -11.50 -1.02
CA ASP A 38 -3.71 -10.98 -2.25
C ASP A 38 -5.17 -11.43 -2.33
N ALA A 39 -6.09 -10.48 -2.62
CA ALA A 39 -7.52 -10.72 -2.59
C ALA A 39 -8.00 -11.43 -3.87
N ASP A 40 -8.97 -12.34 -3.74
CA ASP A 40 -9.87 -12.72 -4.83
C ASP A 40 -10.91 -11.62 -5.03
N TYR A 41 -10.87 -10.94 -6.18
CA TYR A 41 -11.79 -9.83 -6.49
C TYR A 41 -13.14 -10.35 -7.03
N GLU A 42 -14.25 -10.08 -6.34
CA GLU A 42 -15.60 -10.34 -6.87
C GLU A 42 -15.91 -9.48 -8.13
N ARG A 43 -16.86 -9.94 -8.98
CA ARG A 43 -17.20 -9.40 -10.32
C ARG A 43 -17.50 -7.88 -10.42
N GLY A 44 -17.69 -7.16 -9.30
CA GLY A 44 -17.85 -5.69 -9.25
C GLY A 44 -16.55 -4.89 -9.06
N GLY A 45 -15.42 -5.56 -8.84
CA GLY A 45 -14.13 -4.95 -8.47
C GLY A 45 -13.14 -4.73 -9.64
N SER A 46 -13.59 -4.81 -10.90
CA SER A 46 -12.69 -4.78 -12.07
C SER A 46 -11.85 -3.50 -12.16
N TRP A 47 -12.46 -2.33 -11.90
CA TRP A 47 -11.75 -1.04 -11.89
C TRP A 47 -10.71 -1.00 -10.78
N PHE A 48 -11.01 -1.54 -9.59
CA PHE A 48 -10.11 -1.57 -8.45
C PHE A 48 -8.97 -2.56 -8.67
N SER A 49 -9.25 -3.68 -9.33
CA SER A 49 -8.24 -4.67 -9.74
C SER A 49 -7.28 -4.06 -10.76
N ALA A 50 -7.80 -3.42 -11.80
CA ALA A 50 -7.00 -2.72 -12.81
C ALA A 50 -6.17 -1.59 -12.18
N THR A 51 -6.79 -0.81 -11.32
CA THR A 51 -6.13 0.26 -10.56
C THR A 51 -5.00 -0.30 -9.69
N SER A 52 -5.26 -1.36 -8.91
CA SER A 52 -4.27 -2.01 -8.04
C SER A 52 -3.12 -2.61 -8.85
N TRP A 53 -3.41 -3.17 -10.02
CA TRP A 53 -2.40 -3.74 -10.90
C TRP A 53 -1.51 -2.67 -11.54
N ILE A 54 -2.08 -1.59 -12.10
CA ILE A 54 -1.31 -0.46 -12.66
C ILE A 54 -0.46 0.20 -11.56
N PHE A 55 -1.03 0.39 -10.38
CA PHE A 55 -0.30 0.90 -9.22
C PHE A 55 0.84 -0.04 -8.83
N GLY A 56 0.59 -1.35 -8.82
CA GLY A 56 1.56 -2.40 -8.56
C GLY A 56 2.77 -2.35 -9.49
N LEU A 57 2.59 -2.07 -10.79
CA LEU A 57 3.69 -1.94 -11.76
C LEU A 57 4.74 -0.91 -11.33
N VAL A 58 4.32 0.15 -10.65
CA VAL A 58 5.21 1.20 -10.15
C VAL A 58 5.69 0.87 -8.75
N MET A 59 4.76 0.62 -7.84
CA MET A 59 5.06 0.57 -6.41
C MET A 59 5.78 -0.70 -5.98
N SER A 60 5.66 -1.81 -6.72
CA SER A 60 6.43 -3.03 -6.42
C SER A 60 7.95 -2.82 -6.51
N ASN A 61 8.38 -1.80 -7.25
CA ASN A 61 9.79 -1.44 -7.34
C ASN A 61 10.23 -0.48 -6.23
N ILE A 62 9.28 0.30 -5.69
CA ILE A 62 9.52 1.40 -4.75
C ILE A 62 9.40 0.95 -3.30
N TYR A 63 8.43 0.09 -2.99
CA TYR A 63 8.19 -0.38 -1.62
C TYR A 63 9.20 -1.47 -1.23
N THR A 64 9.59 -1.45 0.04
CA THR A 64 10.36 -2.53 0.65
C THR A 64 9.49 -3.78 0.81
N ASP A 65 10.12 -4.95 0.74
CA ASP A 65 9.43 -6.23 0.82
C ASP A 65 9.39 -6.73 2.27
N ASN A 66 8.25 -6.48 2.93
CA ASN A 66 8.08 -6.82 4.34
C ASN A 66 7.83 -8.33 4.56
N ARG A 67 7.68 -9.14 3.48
CA ARG A 67 7.56 -10.61 3.58
C ARG A 67 8.76 -11.26 4.27
N ILE A 68 9.93 -10.61 4.19
CA ILE A 68 11.12 -11.09 4.90
C ILE A 68 10.94 -11.07 6.43
N LEU A 69 10.09 -10.18 6.96
CA LEU A 69 9.78 -10.15 8.39
C LEU A 69 8.87 -11.31 8.77
N GLU A 70 7.89 -11.63 7.92
CA GLU A 70 7.01 -12.78 8.07
C GLU A 70 7.83 -14.08 8.07
N ASP A 71 8.72 -14.24 7.09
CA ASP A 71 9.62 -15.41 7.00
C ASP A 71 10.48 -15.57 8.27
N LEU A 72 11.00 -14.45 8.81
CA LEU A 72 11.81 -14.46 10.03
C LEU A 72 10.98 -14.77 11.28
N ALA A 73 9.74 -14.29 11.36
CA ALA A 73 8.82 -14.57 12.46
C ALA A 73 8.38 -16.04 12.44
N LEU A 74 7.95 -16.54 11.29
CA LEU A 74 7.54 -17.93 11.11
C LEU A 74 8.69 -18.91 11.38
N ALA A 75 9.92 -18.55 11.05
CA ALA A 75 11.10 -19.38 11.37
C ALA A 75 11.36 -19.52 12.89
N GLN A 76 10.73 -18.68 13.71
CA GLN A 76 10.82 -18.68 15.17
C GLN A 76 9.53 -19.20 15.83
N ASP A 77 8.62 -19.80 15.05
CA ASP A 77 7.28 -20.21 15.50
C ASP A 77 6.42 -19.05 16.05
N ALA A 78 6.73 -17.80 15.67
CA ALA A 78 5.96 -16.64 16.08
C ALA A 78 4.67 -16.49 15.25
N SER A 79 3.62 -15.95 15.89
CA SER A 79 2.37 -15.63 15.21
C SER A 79 2.51 -14.38 14.34
N VAL A 80 1.96 -14.40 13.11
CA VAL A 80 1.96 -13.24 12.20
C VAL A 80 0.53 -12.76 12.02
N ILE A 81 0.28 -11.51 12.38
CA ILE A 81 -1.06 -10.91 12.42
C ILE A 81 -1.08 -9.67 11.53
N HIS A 82 -2.00 -9.62 10.58
CA HIS A 82 -2.17 -8.45 9.70
C HIS A 82 -3.39 -7.62 10.08
N THR A 83 -3.32 -6.31 9.85
CA THR A 83 -4.44 -5.39 10.12
C THR A 83 -5.59 -5.46 9.11
N ARG A 84 -5.39 -6.11 7.97
CA ARG A 84 -6.43 -6.38 6.96
C ARG A 84 -6.28 -7.80 6.43
N GLU A 85 -7.40 -8.44 6.12
CA GLU A 85 -7.37 -9.73 5.44
C GLU A 85 -6.86 -9.54 4.02
N SER A 86 -7.35 -8.48 3.34
CA SER A 86 -7.12 -8.32 1.91
C SER A 86 -7.09 -6.86 1.46
N ASN A 87 -6.58 -6.62 0.25
CA ASN A 87 -6.72 -5.31 -0.39
C ASN A 87 -8.16 -4.94 -0.74
N ALA A 88 -9.05 -5.93 -0.91
CA ALA A 88 -10.47 -5.66 -1.16
C ALA A 88 -11.12 -4.95 0.04
N ASP A 89 -10.56 -5.07 1.25
CA ASP A 89 -11.03 -4.40 2.46
C ASP A 89 -11.04 -2.88 2.31
N LEU A 90 -10.13 -2.33 1.49
CA LEU A 90 -10.12 -0.91 1.18
C LEU A 90 -11.38 -0.46 0.46
N VAL A 91 -11.89 -1.31 -0.44
CA VAL A 91 -13.17 -1.08 -1.09
C VAL A 91 -14.28 -1.44 -0.13
N ARG A 92 -14.30 -2.66 0.44
CA ARG A 92 -15.39 -3.16 1.31
C ARG A 92 -15.77 -2.13 2.39
N ASN A 93 -14.79 -1.57 3.09
CA ASN A 93 -14.97 -0.68 4.24
C ASN A 93 -15.28 0.78 3.87
N ALA A 94 -15.17 1.14 2.59
CA ALA A 94 -15.46 2.49 2.14
C ALA A 94 -16.97 2.71 1.92
N GLY A 95 -17.49 3.89 2.27
CA GLY A 95 -18.87 4.25 2.00
C GLY A 95 -19.19 4.27 0.49
N GLY A 96 -20.45 4.02 0.12
CA GLY A 96 -20.89 3.93 -1.28
C GLY A 96 -20.50 5.14 -2.15
N PHE A 97 -20.54 6.35 -1.60
CA PHE A 97 -20.12 7.57 -2.30
C PHE A 97 -18.62 7.60 -2.62
N ALA A 98 -17.77 7.15 -1.70
CA ALA A 98 -16.33 7.08 -1.91
C ALA A 98 -15.98 6.02 -2.97
N LYS A 99 -16.62 4.85 -2.90
CA LYS A 99 -16.50 3.78 -3.91
C LYS A 99 -16.84 4.30 -5.31
N TRP A 100 -17.98 4.98 -5.44
CA TRP A 100 -18.44 5.51 -6.73
C TRP A 100 -17.52 6.61 -7.27
N THR A 101 -17.07 7.53 -6.41
CA THR A 101 -16.14 8.61 -6.79
C THR A 101 -14.80 8.05 -7.26
N ALA A 102 -14.23 7.08 -6.53
CA ALA A 102 -12.98 6.42 -6.92
C ALA A 102 -13.11 5.69 -8.26
N ALA A 103 -14.21 4.97 -8.47
CA ALA A 103 -14.48 4.29 -9.75
C ALA A 103 -14.62 5.30 -10.90
N LEU A 104 -15.38 6.39 -10.71
CA LEU A 104 -15.56 7.43 -11.71
C LEU A 104 -14.22 8.08 -12.10
N LEU A 105 -13.37 8.38 -11.11
CA LEU A 105 -12.03 8.93 -11.36
C LEU A 105 -11.19 8.00 -12.23
N PHE A 106 -11.18 6.70 -11.96
CA PHE A 106 -10.48 5.72 -12.80
C PHE A 106 -11.05 5.72 -14.23
N TYR A 107 -12.37 5.59 -14.39
CA TYR A 107 -13.02 5.53 -15.70
C TYR A 107 -12.92 6.81 -16.52
N VAL A 108 -12.62 7.96 -15.91
CA VAL A 108 -12.36 9.21 -16.62
C VAL A 108 -10.86 9.34 -16.94
N LEU A 109 -9.98 9.14 -15.97
CA LEU A 109 -8.55 9.39 -16.12
C LEU A 109 -7.87 8.37 -17.03
N PHE A 110 -8.26 7.09 -16.97
CA PHE A 110 -7.63 6.05 -17.79
C PHE A 110 -7.89 6.26 -19.30
N PRO A 111 -9.13 6.49 -19.78
CA PRO A 111 -9.33 6.84 -21.19
C PRO A 111 -8.67 8.17 -21.56
N LEU A 112 -8.72 9.17 -20.68
CA LEU A 112 -8.08 10.46 -20.90
C LEU A 112 -6.57 10.32 -21.11
N SER A 113 -5.90 9.41 -20.38
CA SER A 113 -4.47 9.16 -20.57
C SER A 113 -4.17 8.73 -22.00
N LEU A 114 -4.96 7.80 -22.55
CA LEU A 114 -4.81 7.32 -23.92
C LEU A 114 -5.12 8.40 -24.95
N ILE A 115 -6.19 9.18 -24.74
CA ILE A 115 -6.55 10.29 -25.64
C ILE A 115 -5.41 11.31 -25.73
N ILE A 116 -4.80 11.67 -24.61
CA ILE A 116 -3.65 12.58 -24.58
C ILE A 116 -2.51 12.02 -25.42
N GLY A 117 -2.13 10.76 -25.24
CA GLY A 117 -1.08 10.14 -26.06
C GLY A 117 -1.41 10.09 -27.55
N ILE A 118 -2.58 9.56 -27.90
CA ILE A 118 -2.94 9.26 -29.28
C ILE A 118 -3.24 10.53 -30.08
N VAL A 119 -4.04 11.44 -29.52
CA VAL A 119 -4.55 12.61 -30.25
C VAL A 119 -3.54 13.76 -30.22
N THR A 120 -2.91 14.00 -29.07
CA THR A 120 -2.00 15.16 -28.92
C THR A 120 -0.53 14.81 -29.13
N GLY A 121 -0.18 13.52 -29.19
CA GLY A 121 1.21 13.04 -29.26
C GLY A 121 2.00 13.21 -27.96
N GLN A 122 1.37 13.67 -26.87
CA GLN A 122 2.04 13.91 -25.59
C GLN A 122 2.16 12.64 -24.76
N THR A 123 3.08 11.76 -25.15
CA THR A 123 3.25 10.43 -24.54
C THR A 123 3.59 10.47 -23.06
N VAL A 124 4.51 11.35 -22.64
CA VAL A 124 4.93 11.47 -21.23
C VAL A 124 3.77 11.94 -20.35
N THR A 125 3.04 12.98 -20.80
CA THR A 125 1.85 13.49 -20.10
C THR A 125 0.80 12.39 -19.98
N GLY A 126 0.54 11.64 -21.04
CA GLY A 126 -0.38 10.51 -21.00
C GLY A 126 0.05 9.43 -19.99
N ALA A 127 1.32 9.05 -19.95
CA ALA A 127 1.83 8.09 -18.96
C ALA A 127 1.66 8.60 -17.51
N LEU A 128 1.86 9.90 -17.26
CA LEU A 128 1.61 10.50 -15.95
C LEU A 128 0.11 10.48 -15.59
N VAL A 129 -0.77 10.76 -16.54
CA VAL A 129 -2.23 10.66 -16.32
C VAL A 129 -2.63 9.21 -16.07
N LEU A 130 -1.99 8.23 -16.72
CA LEU A 130 -2.19 6.81 -16.43
C LEU A 130 -1.78 6.48 -14.98
N LEU A 131 -0.62 6.97 -14.52
CA LEU A 131 -0.21 6.82 -13.11
C LEU A 131 -1.29 7.38 -12.18
N LEU A 132 -1.74 8.61 -12.43
CA LEU A 132 -2.77 9.28 -11.63
C LEU A 132 -4.11 8.53 -11.66
N SER A 133 -4.46 7.91 -12.78
CA SER A 133 -5.67 7.09 -12.90
C SER A 133 -5.68 5.92 -11.90
N SER A 134 -4.51 5.40 -11.54
CA SER A 134 -4.38 4.37 -10.50
C SER A 134 -4.16 4.96 -9.08
N LEU A 135 -3.31 5.98 -8.97
CA LEU A 135 -2.88 6.52 -7.69
C LEU A 135 -4.02 7.23 -6.96
N VAL A 136 -4.73 8.12 -7.66
CA VAL A 136 -5.74 9.00 -7.04
C VAL A 136 -6.92 8.20 -6.47
N PRO A 137 -7.52 7.23 -7.18
CA PRO A 137 -8.60 6.41 -6.61
C PRO A 137 -8.17 5.62 -5.36
N LEU A 138 -6.95 5.05 -5.37
CA LEU A 138 -6.42 4.31 -4.20
C LEU A 138 -6.18 5.23 -3.02
N LEU A 139 -5.58 6.40 -3.25
CA LEU A 139 -5.36 7.40 -2.20
C LEU A 139 -6.69 7.89 -1.62
N LEU A 140 -7.71 8.11 -2.45
CA LEU A 140 -9.03 8.50 -1.99
C LEU A 140 -9.61 7.46 -1.02
N LEU A 141 -9.58 6.17 -1.41
CA LEU A 141 -10.05 5.09 -0.54
C LEU A 141 -9.22 4.97 0.74
N ARG A 142 -7.89 5.08 0.64
CA ARG A 142 -6.98 5.00 1.80
C ARG A 142 -7.24 6.14 2.78
N VAL A 143 -7.32 7.38 2.29
CA VAL A 143 -7.62 8.57 3.13
C VAL A 143 -9.03 8.49 3.73
N TYR A 144 -10.01 7.99 2.97
CA TYR A 144 -11.35 7.77 3.48
C TYR A 144 -11.32 6.79 4.66
N ASN A 145 -10.73 5.60 4.48
CA ASN A 145 -10.68 4.55 5.51
C ASN A 145 -9.84 4.97 6.74
N MET A 146 -8.79 5.76 6.54
CA MET A 146 -8.00 6.33 7.64
C MET A 146 -8.87 7.27 8.50
N ARG A 147 -9.76 8.04 7.88
CA ARG A 147 -10.62 9.02 8.58
C ARG A 147 -11.93 8.43 9.09
N ARG A 148 -12.46 7.38 8.46
CA ARG A 148 -13.78 6.82 8.71
C ARG A 148 -13.84 5.40 8.16
N SER A 149 -14.00 4.39 9.02
CA SER A 149 -14.48 3.08 8.58
C SER A 149 -15.98 2.93 8.86
N GLU A 150 -16.69 2.19 8.01
CA GLU A 150 -18.01 1.66 8.38
C GLU A 150 -17.83 0.72 9.58
N GLY A 151 -18.39 1.09 10.74
CA GLY A 151 -18.22 0.38 12.02
C GLY A 151 -17.71 1.26 13.16
N GLY A 152 -17.05 2.39 12.83
CA GLY A 152 -16.58 3.38 13.82
C GLY A 152 -15.08 3.26 14.19
N GLU A 153 -14.40 2.22 13.73
CA GLU A 153 -12.98 1.96 14.05
C GLU A 153 -12.06 2.47 12.92
N ASN A 154 -11.18 3.43 13.20
CA ASN A 154 -10.18 3.88 12.22
C ASN A 154 -9.02 2.84 12.10
N THR A 155 -8.08 3.07 11.18
CA THR A 155 -6.90 2.18 11.00
C THR A 155 -6.11 2.02 12.30
N ASP A 156 -5.90 3.11 13.04
CA ASP A 156 -5.15 3.11 14.29
C ASP A 156 -5.83 2.25 15.36
N GLN A 157 -7.17 2.33 15.48
CA GLN A 157 -7.94 1.50 16.40
C GLN A 157 -7.80 0.01 16.08
N ARG A 158 -8.01 -0.37 14.81
CA ARG A 158 -7.88 -1.78 14.39
C ARG A 158 -6.48 -2.33 14.66
N MET A 159 -5.47 -1.49 14.54
CA MET A 159 -4.09 -1.89 14.83
C MET A 159 -3.85 -2.04 16.33
N ALA A 160 -4.33 -1.09 17.14
CA ALA A 160 -4.28 -1.20 18.60
C ALA A 160 -4.98 -2.47 19.09
N ASP A 161 -6.18 -2.77 18.58
CA ASP A 161 -6.94 -3.96 18.96
C ASP A 161 -6.18 -5.25 18.63
N LYS A 162 -5.50 -5.29 17.46
CA LYS A 162 -4.67 -6.45 17.06
C LYS A 162 -3.41 -6.61 17.90
N ILE A 163 -2.83 -5.51 18.37
CA ILE A 163 -1.69 -5.55 19.29
C ILE A 163 -2.12 -6.05 20.66
N VAL A 164 -3.29 -5.60 21.15
CA VAL A 164 -3.85 -6.08 22.43
C VAL A 164 -4.17 -7.57 22.34
N GLU A 165 -4.85 -8.01 21.28
CA GLU A 165 -5.15 -9.44 21.02
C GLU A 165 -3.85 -10.27 20.99
N ALA A 166 -2.81 -9.80 20.31
CA ALA A 166 -1.52 -10.49 20.27
C ALA A 166 -0.85 -10.56 21.66
N ALA A 167 -0.96 -9.48 22.45
CA ALA A 167 -0.32 -9.36 23.75
C ALA A 167 -0.98 -10.22 24.84
N GLU A 168 -2.22 -10.70 24.65
CA GLU A 168 -2.89 -11.60 25.59
C GLU A 168 -2.16 -12.95 25.72
N ASP A 169 -1.62 -13.46 24.61
CA ASP A 169 -1.00 -14.79 24.51
C ASP A 169 0.54 -14.74 24.33
N SER A 170 1.14 -13.55 24.28
CA SER A 170 2.55 -13.34 23.90
C SER A 170 3.33 -12.53 24.95
N GLU A 171 4.57 -12.93 25.22
CA GLU A 171 5.44 -12.17 26.12
C GLU A 171 6.09 -10.98 25.41
N ARG A 172 6.43 -11.13 24.13
CA ARG A 172 7.03 -10.11 23.27
C ARG A 172 6.31 -9.96 21.92
N VAL A 173 5.70 -8.80 21.72
CA VAL A 173 5.01 -8.41 20.48
C VAL A 173 5.80 -7.32 19.77
N VAL A 174 6.08 -7.50 18.47
CA VAL A 174 6.63 -6.43 17.63
C VAL A 174 5.56 -6.00 16.63
N ALA A 175 5.19 -4.73 16.66
CA ALA A 175 4.22 -4.14 15.75
C ALA A 175 4.91 -3.16 14.80
N VAL A 176 4.89 -3.46 13.50
CA VAL A 176 5.46 -2.60 12.44
C VAL A 176 4.33 -1.88 11.71
N MET A 177 4.43 -0.55 11.64
CA MET A 177 3.40 0.31 11.10
C MET A 177 3.98 1.59 10.50
N GLY A 178 3.26 2.23 9.59
CA GLY A 178 3.66 3.52 9.05
C GLY A 178 3.80 4.56 10.17
N GLN A 179 4.84 5.39 10.12
CA GLN A 179 5.15 6.37 11.17
C GLN A 179 3.97 7.29 11.56
N ALA A 180 3.06 7.56 10.61
CA ALA A 180 1.88 8.38 10.85
C ALA A 180 0.86 7.74 11.81
N HIS A 181 0.93 6.43 12.04
CA HIS A 181 0.00 5.66 12.86
C HIS A 181 0.50 5.47 14.31
N VAL A 182 1.81 5.61 14.56
CA VAL A 182 2.45 5.28 15.85
C VAL A 182 1.77 6.00 17.03
N ASP A 183 1.65 7.33 16.98
CA ASP A 183 1.02 8.12 18.06
C ASP A 183 -0.44 7.72 18.25
N GLY A 184 -1.19 7.59 17.14
CA GLY A 184 -2.61 7.23 17.18
C GLY A 184 -2.85 5.84 17.77
N VAL A 185 -1.97 4.88 17.50
CA VAL A 185 -2.03 3.52 18.07
C VAL A 185 -1.66 3.55 19.54
N LYS A 186 -0.56 4.21 19.90
CA LYS A 186 -0.08 4.32 21.27
C LYS A 186 -1.13 4.93 22.21
N ASP A 187 -1.81 5.99 21.78
CA ASP A 187 -2.88 6.65 22.55
C ASP A 187 -4.10 5.74 22.83
N ARG A 188 -4.21 4.60 22.12
CA ARG A 188 -5.32 3.64 22.23
C ARG A 188 -4.93 2.34 22.92
N LEU A 189 -3.63 2.11 23.15
CA LEU A 189 -3.16 0.95 23.88
C LEU A 189 -3.42 1.13 25.39
N PRO A 190 -3.73 0.05 26.11
CA PRO A 190 -3.92 0.12 27.55
C PRO A 190 -2.59 0.41 28.29
N GLU A 191 -2.68 1.15 29.39
CA GLU A 191 -1.51 1.68 30.13
C GLU A 191 -0.66 0.61 30.83
N ASP A 192 -1.15 -0.63 30.92
CA ASP A 192 -0.50 -1.76 31.58
C ASP A 192 0.48 -2.52 30.68
N LEU A 193 0.53 -2.20 29.38
CA LEU A 193 1.53 -2.72 28.45
C LEU A 193 2.86 -1.97 28.57
N ASN A 194 3.99 -2.70 28.56
CA ASN A 194 5.31 -2.09 28.48
C ASN A 194 5.62 -1.74 27.03
N ILE A 195 5.51 -0.46 26.67
CA ILE A 195 5.65 0.01 25.29
C ILE A 195 7.06 0.56 25.05
N ASP A 196 7.83 -0.07 24.15
CA ASP A 196 9.06 0.46 23.54
C ASP A 196 8.71 1.08 22.17
N GLU A 197 8.81 2.41 22.06
CA GLU A 197 8.53 3.12 20.81
C GLU A 197 9.82 3.37 20.03
N ARG A 198 9.88 2.87 18.80
CA ARG A 198 10.99 3.10 17.87
C ARG A 198 10.49 3.81 16.62
N GLY A 199 10.97 5.03 16.42
CA GLY A 199 10.65 5.82 15.22
C GLY A 199 11.39 5.34 13.97
N VAL A 200 11.27 6.11 12.89
CA VAL A 200 11.95 5.85 11.62
C VAL A 200 13.48 5.91 11.74
N ALA A 201 14.17 5.05 10.99
CA ALA A 201 15.62 4.97 10.91
C ALA A 201 16.25 6.30 10.45
N TYR A 202 15.57 6.99 9.53
CA TYR A 202 15.92 8.34 9.10
C TYR A 202 14.69 9.12 8.60
N PRO A 203 14.74 10.46 8.62
CA PRO A 203 13.65 11.29 8.09
C PRO A 203 13.38 11.06 6.60
N ILE A 204 12.12 11.22 6.18
CA ILE A 204 11.67 11.02 4.78
C ILE A 204 12.37 11.95 3.77
N TRP A 205 12.83 13.14 4.22
CA TRP A 205 13.54 14.12 3.39
C TRP A 205 15.07 14.02 3.52
N SER A 206 15.56 12.96 4.17
CA SER A 206 17.00 12.73 4.28
C SER A 206 17.62 12.40 2.93
N ARG A 207 18.89 12.76 2.77
CA ARG A 207 19.66 12.40 1.58
C ARG A 207 19.71 10.88 1.36
N MET A 208 19.83 10.12 2.44
CA MET A 208 19.88 8.66 2.41
C MET A 208 18.59 8.08 1.81
N HIS A 209 17.42 8.53 2.28
CA HIS A 209 16.14 8.10 1.73
C HIS A 209 15.96 8.50 0.25
N LEU A 210 16.35 9.74 -0.11
CA LEU A 210 16.26 10.20 -1.49
C LEU A 210 17.13 9.35 -2.43
N GLU A 211 18.35 9.02 -2.03
CA GLU A 211 19.25 8.15 -2.80
C GLU A 211 18.67 6.74 -3.00
N GLU A 212 17.98 6.21 -1.98
CA GLU A 212 17.28 4.93 -2.08
C GLU A 212 16.10 4.97 -3.06
N LEU A 213 15.42 6.11 -3.20
CA LEU A 213 14.25 6.24 -4.07
C LEU A 213 14.60 6.42 -5.55
N ILE A 214 15.76 6.99 -5.90
CA ILE A 214 16.07 7.38 -7.30
C ILE A 214 15.93 6.19 -8.26
N THR A 215 16.61 5.08 -7.97
CA THR A 215 16.65 3.92 -8.88
C THR A 215 15.30 3.20 -8.93
N PRO A 216 14.65 2.88 -7.79
CA PRO A 216 13.28 2.37 -7.73
C PRO A 216 12.26 3.20 -8.49
N VAL A 217 12.21 4.51 -8.26
CA VAL A 217 11.24 5.41 -8.89
C VAL A 217 11.48 5.46 -10.40
N PHE A 218 12.74 5.58 -10.83
CA PHE A 218 13.08 5.54 -12.24
C PHE A 218 12.66 4.21 -12.90
N THR A 219 12.90 3.09 -12.21
CA THR A 219 12.54 1.75 -12.70
C THR A 219 11.02 1.59 -12.80
N GLY A 220 10.28 1.91 -11.74
CA GLY A 220 8.82 1.84 -11.72
C GLY A 220 8.18 2.74 -12.78
N PHE A 221 8.68 3.96 -12.94
CA PHE A 221 8.20 4.86 -14.00
C PHE A 221 8.54 4.32 -15.39
N SER A 222 9.73 3.74 -15.60
CA SER A 222 10.12 3.14 -16.87
C SER A 222 9.22 1.97 -17.25
N VAL A 223 8.89 1.09 -16.29
CA VAL A 223 7.95 -0.02 -16.49
C VAL A 223 6.56 0.50 -16.89
N LEU A 224 6.04 1.49 -16.15
CA LEU A 224 4.77 2.12 -16.49
C LEU A 224 4.79 2.77 -17.87
N PHE A 225 5.88 3.46 -18.22
CA PHE A 225 6.02 4.15 -19.49
C PHE A 225 6.02 3.17 -20.67
N VAL A 226 6.76 2.05 -20.56
CA VAL A 226 6.74 0.99 -21.56
C VAL A 226 5.34 0.37 -21.68
N PHE A 227 4.69 0.06 -20.55
CA PHE A 227 3.32 -0.45 -20.54
C PHE A 227 2.34 0.53 -21.22
N TYR A 228 2.48 1.82 -20.95
CA TYR A 228 1.69 2.87 -21.56
C TYR A 228 1.89 2.93 -23.08
N LEU A 229 3.15 2.86 -23.56
CA LEU A 229 3.45 2.80 -24.99
C LEU A 229 2.79 1.60 -25.66
N VAL A 230 2.89 0.41 -25.08
CA VAL A 230 2.25 -0.80 -25.61
C VAL A 230 0.73 -0.63 -25.68
N SER A 231 0.13 -0.12 -24.62
CA SER A 231 -1.32 0.14 -24.54
C SER A 231 -1.76 1.14 -25.61
N MET A 232 -1.04 2.25 -25.75
CA MET A 232 -1.32 3.28 -26.76
C MET A 232 -1.28 2.69 -28.17
N ASN A 233 -0.23 1.93 -28.51
CA ASN A 233 -0.09 1.30 -29.83
C ASN A 233 -1.22 0.30 -30.11
N LEU A 234 -1.57 -0.53 -29.11
CA LEU A 234 -2.67 -1.49 -29.25
C LEU A 234 -4.00 -0.77 -29.50
N TYR A 235 -4.30 0.29 -28.74
CA TYR A 235 -5.52 1.07 -28.93
C TYR A 235 -5.55 1.78 -30.30
N SER A 236 -4.44 2.36 -30.74
CA SER A 236 -4.35 2.97 -32.07
C SER A 236 -4.59 1.95 -33.18
N PHE A 237 -4.01 0.74 -33.07
CA PHE A 237 -4.26 -0.34 -34.02
C PHE A 237 -5.74 -0.75 -34.06
N MET A 238 -6.38 -0.88 -32.89
CA MET A 238 -7.81 -1.22 -32.82
C MET A 238 -8.70 -0.15 -33.46
N ILE A 239 -8.39 1.14 -33.26
CA ILE A 239 -9.11 2.25 -33.89
C ILE A 239 -8.97 2.16 -35.42
N GLN A 240 -7.77 1.89 -35.93
CA GLN A 240 -7.53 1.74 -37.37
C GLN A 240 -8.29 0.55 -37.96
N LEU A 241 -8.32 -0.58 -37.25
CA LEU A 241 -9.05 -1.77 -37.69
C LEU A 241 -10.56 -1.52 -37.77
N VAL A 242 -11.14 -0.86 -36.77
CA VAL A 242 -12.56 -0.48 -36.78
C VAL A 242 -12.87 0.49 -37.94
N ALA A 243 -11.99 1.47 -38.18
CA ALA A 243 -12.15 2.44 -39.26
C ALA A 243 -11.99 1.82 -40.68
N GLN A 244 -11.39 0.63 -40.80
CA GLN A 244 -11.27 -0.09 -42.07
C GLN A 244 -12.45 -1.05 -42.35
N VAL A 245 -13.20 -1.43 -41.30
CA VAL A 245 -14.30 -2.40 -41.40
C VAL A 245 -15.68 -1.72 -41.42
N GLY A 246 -15.79 -0.47 -40.97
CA GLY A 246 -17.02 0.35 -41.02
C GLY A 246 -17.04 1.29 -42.21
#